data_AF-A0A843FKZ6-F1
#
_entry.id   AF-A0A843FKZ6-F1
#
_cell.length_a   1.000
_cell.length_b   1.000
_cell.length_c   1.000
_cell.angle_alpha   90.00
_cell.angle_beta   90.00
_cell.angle_gamma   90.00
#
_symmetry.space_group_name_H-M   'P 1'
#
loop_
_entity.id
_entity.type
_entity.pdbx_description
1 polymer ?
#
loop_
_entity_poly.entity_id
_entity_poly.type
_entity_poly.pdbx_seq_one_letter_code
_entity_poly.pdbx_strand_id
1 'polypeptide(L)'
;LYIPKAKEEKDENLVYGINNQEIKIRQPDVPYSQCLGISYDDNLFMWKAEHGDKELGLYQSSKEAFEAREIYISSIPMPRKIGGAYSKARGISFSKIQKLWSASVKGQIISYHATENEAIKARKDYLKENDLVDVKVKGGYKTITLEERDKLRAKAKENAKKTKSSKPIKSIDSKSSIKKEMAKGNESNKKSKLDYAKEFKKDNEKSKVKVENGNKVSSQKAKKKVKVSGGAKVSKSKKSESTLSQKKSSKYEGVFYEEGLFMWSAEVDGKHLGLFPTEEEAHEKRAEYIKNKS
;
A
#
# COMPACT_ATOMS: atom_id res chain seq x y z
N LEU A 1 15.94 -53.65 2.22
CA LEU A 1 15.63 -52.22 2.47
C LEU A 1 15.76 -51.47 1.16
N TYR A 2 14.63 -51.12 0.54
CA TYR A 2 14.60 -50.30 -0.67
C TYR A 2 14.62 -48.83 -0.23
N ILE A 3 15.73 -48.14 -0.49
CA ILE A 3 15.82 -46.69 -0.27
C ILE A 3 15.46 -46.04 -1.61
N PRO A 4 14.26 -45.47 -1.78
CA PRO A 4 13.90 -44.80 -3.02
C PRO A 4 14.89 -43.66 -3.26
N LYS A 5 15.52 -43.65 -4.44
CA LYS A 5 16.39 -42.55 -4.87
C LYS A 5 15.55 -41.27 -4.88
N ALA A 6 16.00 -40.25 -4.15
CA ALA A 6 15.44 -38.91 -4.24
C ALA A 6 15.47 -38.48 -5.72
N LYS A 7 14.32 -38.07 -6.25
CA LYS A 7 14.23 -37.49 -7.59
C LYS A 7 15.16 -36.27 -7.61
N GLU A 8 16.15 -36.28 -8.51
CA GLU A 8 16.91 -35.08 -8.83
C GLU A 8 15.93 -34.01 -9.31
N GLU A 9 15.85 -32.90 -8.56
CA GLU A 9 15.15 -31.70 -9.01
C GLU A 9 15.88 -31.19 -10.26
N LYS A 10 15.19 -31.18 -11.40
CA LYS A 10 15.70 -30.51 -12.59
C LYS A 10 15.80 -29.00 -12.29
N ASP A 11 16.96 -28.41 -12.55
CA ASP A 11 17.17 -26.97 -12.61
C ASP A 11 16.44 -26.38 -13.83
N GLU A 12 15.11 -26.42 -13.79
CA GLU A 12 14.28 -25.67 -14.71
C GLU A 12 14.24 -24.23 -14.21
N ASN A 13 15.06 -23.38 -14.83
CA ASN A 13 14.88 -21.93 -14.80
C ASN A 13 13.55 -21.60 -15.47
N LEU A 14 12.45 -21.75 -14.72
CA LEU A 14 11.10 -21.42 -15.14
C LEU A 14 11.01 -19.90 -15.29
N VAL A 15 10.93 -19.43 -16.54
CA VAL A 15 10.65 -18.04 -16.87
C VAL A 15 9.14 -17.87 -16.89
N TYR A 16 8.59 -17.18 -15.90
CA TYR A 16 7.18 -16.83 -15.90
C TYR A 16 6.98 -15.53 -16.67
N GLY A 17 6.28 -15.61 -17.80
CA GLY A 17 5.83 -14.45 -18.55
C GLY A 17 4.55 -13.88 -17.94
N ILE A 18 4.63 -12.69 -17.33
CA ILE A 18 3.45 -11.91 -16.95
C ILE A 18 3.50 -10.62 -17.73
N ASN A 19 2.50 -10.37 -18.57
CA ASN A 19 2.46 -9.23 -19.49
C ASN A 19 3.74 -9.13 -20.36
N ASN A 20 4.31 -10.28 -20.74
CA ASN A 20 5.44 -10.40 -21.68
C ASN A 20 6.75 -9.78 -21.21
N GLN A 21 6.82 -9.45 -19.91
CA GLN A 21 8.07 -9.10 -19.27
C GLN A 21 8.64 -10.38 -18.64
N GLU A 22 9.86 -10.72 -18.99
CA GLU A 22 10.61 -11.77 -18.30
C GLU A 22 10.86 -11.32 -16.86
N ILE A 23 10.15 -11.92 -15.90
CA ILE A 23 10.40 -11.70 -14.49
C ILE A 23 11.51 -12.65 -14.07
N LYS A 24 12.71 -12.10 -13.86
CA LYS A 24 13.82 -12.86 -13.26
C LYS A 24 13.54 -13.07 -11.77
N ILE A 25 13.10 -14.26 -11.43
CA ILE A 25 12.93 -14.69 -10.03
C ILE A 25 14.32 -14.81 -9.40
N ARG A 26 14.51 -14.16 -8.26
CA ARG A 26 15.77 -14.21 -7.52
C ARG A 26 15.81 -15.51 -6.73
N GLN A 27 16.88 -16.28 -6.87
CA GLN A 27 17.12 -17.38 -5.94
C GLN A 27 17.46 -16.79 -4.56
N PRO A 28 16.74 -17.18 -3.49
CA PRO A 28 17.04 -16.70 -2.14
C PRO A 28 18.31 -17.35 -1.60
N ASP A 29 19.04 -16.62 -0.74
CA ASP A 29 20.21 -17.14 -0.02
C ASP A 29 19.83 -18.14 1.09
N VAL A 30 18.54 -18.26 1.39
CA VAL A 30 17.95 -19.12 2.42
C VAL A 30 16.99 -20.12 1.78
N PRO A 31 16.71 -21.27 2.42
CA PRO A 31 15.69 -22.19 1.93
C PRO A 31 14.35 -21.46 1.69
N TYR A 32 13.64 -21.81 0.61
CA TYR A 32 12.35 -21.20 0.25
C TYR A 32 11.33 -21.23 1.40
N SER A 33 11.38 -22.27 2.23
CA SER A 33 10.54 -22.43 3.43
C SER A 33 10.79 -21.40 4.54
N GLN A 34 11.95 -20.74 4.52
CA GLN A 34 12.33 -19.69 5.47
C GLN A 34 12.15 -18.28 4.88
N CYS A 35 11.70 -18.19 3.63
CA CYS A 35 11.43 -16.90 3.01
C CYS A 35 10.21 -16.23 3.66
N LEU A 36 10.29 -14.90 3.84
CA LEU A 36 9.21 -14.13 4.46
C LEU A 36 7.90 -14.32 3.68
N GLY A 37 6.82 -14.63 4.39
CA GLY A 37 5.49 -14.83 3.79
C GLY A 37 5.32 -16.19 3.11
N ILE A 38 6.22 -17.14 3.35
CA ILE A 38 6.04 -18.54 2.97
C ILE A 38 5.88 -19.35 4.26
N SER A 39 4.80 -20.12 4.37
CA SER A 39 4.53 -20.99 5.51
C SER A 39 3.96 -22.32 5.03
N TYR A 40 4.04 -23.36 5.85
CA TYR A 40 3.45 -24.67 5.54
C TYR A 40 2.17 -24.85 6.35
N ASP A 41 1.08 -25.25 5.68
CA ASP A 41 -0.19 -25.57 6.31
C ASP A 41 -0.27 -27.08 6.57
N ASP A 42 -0.12 -27.49 7.82
CA ASP A 42 -0.15 -28.89 8.24
C ASP A 42 -1.51 -29.57 8.01
N ASN A 43 -2.62 -28.82 7.95
CA ASN A 43 -3.94 -29.41 7.74
C ASN A 43 -4.17 -29.75 6.28
N LEU A 44 -3.65 -28.91 5.39
CA LEU A 44 -3.83 -29.05 3.95
C LEU A 44 -2.64 -29.74 3.27
N PHE A 45 -1.55 -29.96 4.00
CA PHE A 45 -0.28 -30.47 3.50
C PHE A 45 0.22 -29.67 2.28
N MET A 46 0.08 -28.35 2.33
CA MET A 46 0.41 -27.44 1.24
C MET A 46 1.20 -26.23 1.74
N TRP A 47 1.98 -25.64 0.86
CA TRP A 47 2.71 -24.40 1.12
C TRP A 47 1.82 -23.19 0.86
N LYS A 48 1.70 -22.32 1.85
CA LYS A 48 0.95 -21.07 1.78
C LYS A 48 1.88 -19.93 1.40
N ALA A 49 1.46 -19.11 0.43
CA ALA A 49 2.13 -17.86 0.09
C ALA A 49 1.28 -16.66 0.52
N GLU A 50 1.91 -15.72 1.23
CA GLU A 50 1.29 -14.51 1.75
C GLU A 50 2.17 -13.28 1.49
N HIS A 51 1.53 -12.14 1.30
CA HIS A 51 2.20 -10.86 1.15
C HIS A 51 1.50 -9.76 1.95
N GLY A 52 2.10 -9.37 3.08
CA GLY A 52 1.40 -8.55 4.08
C GLY A 52 0.22 -9.32 4.64
N ASP A 53 -0.97 -8.75 4.57
CA ASP A 53 -2.21 -9.40 5.04
C ASP A 53 -2.98 -10.14 3.93
N LYS A 54 -2.36 -10.30 2.75
CA LYS A 54 -3.01 -10.94 1.59
C LYS A 54 -2.49 -12.36 1.39
N GLU A 55 -3.40 -13.32 1.42
CA GLU A 55 -3.18 -14.69 0.97
C GLU A 55 -3.14 -14.75 -0.57
N LEU A 56 -2.05 -15.28 -1.12
CA LEU A 56 -1.85 -15.41 -2.56
C LEU A 56 -2.32 -16.77 -3.07
N GLY A 57 -2.21 -17.81 -2.24
CA GLY A 57 -2.68 -19.16 -2.54
C GLY A 57 -1.97 -20.24 -1.75
N LEU A 58 -2.32 -21.48 -2.09
CA LEU A 58 -1.73 -22.71 -1.58
C LEU A 58 -1.07 -23.46 -2.75
N TYR A 59 0.11 -24.01 -2.51
CA TYR A 59 1.02 -24.55 -3.54
C TYR A 59 1.59 -25.89 -3.08
N GLN A 60 2.03 -26.72 -4.04
CA GLN A 60 2.54 -28.06 -3.74
C GLN A 60 3.96 -28.02 -3.18
N SER A 61 4.74 -26.99 -3.51
CA SER A 61 6.11 -26.81 -3.04
C SER A 61 6.37 -25.41 -2.48
N SER A 62 7.38 -25.29 -1.63
CA SER A 62 7.85 -24.00 -1.10
C SER A 62 8.42 -23.11 -2.22
N LYS A 63 8.99 -23.71 -3.27
CA LYS A 63 9.45 -23.03 -4.47
C LYS A 63 8.27 -22.37 -5.20
N GLU A 64 7.23 -23.13 -5.54
CA GLU A 64 6.03 -22.58 -6.21
C GLU A 64 5.38 -21.43 -5.41
N ALA A 65 5.26 -21.61 -4.09
CA ALA A 65 4.74 -20.57 -3.20
C ALA A 65 5.60 -19.30 -3.26
N PHE A 66 6.93 -19.46 -3.26
CA PHE A 66 7.87 -18.34 -3.38
C PHE A 66 7.79 -17.66 -4.76
N GLU A 67 7.76 -18.42 -5.85
CA GLU A 67 7.68 -17.89 -7.20
C GLU A 67 6.40 -17.09 -7.42
N ALA A 68 5.25 -17.63 -6.96
CA ALA A 68 3.97 -16.93 -7.00
C ALA A 68 4.00 -15.62 -6.20
N ARG A 69 4.72 -15.61 -5.07
CA ARG A 69 4.92 -14.41 -4.27
C ARG A 69 5.81 -13.39 -4.95
N GLU A 70 6.93 -13.79 -5.55
CA GLU A 70 7.84 -12.89 -6.28
C GLU A 70 7.17 -12.28 -7.52
N ILE A 71 6.36 -13.07 -8.22
CA ILE A 71 5.44 -12.62 -9.27
C ILE A 71 4.53 -11.51 -8.75
N TYR A 72 3.86 -11.75 -7.62
CA TYR A 72 2.95 -10.79 -7.03
C TYR A 72 3.68 -9.51 -6.62
N ILE A 73 4.84 -9.62 -5.96
CA ILE A 73 5.69 -8.50 -5.55
C ILE A 73 6.10 -7.65 -6.75
N SER A 74 6.47 -8.29 -7.86
CA SER A 74 6.88 -7.61 -9.09
C SER A 74 5.73 -6.82 -9.72
N SER A 75 4.48 -7.24 -9.50
CA SER A 75 3.28 -6.53 -9.98
C SER A 75 2.92 -5.29 -9.14
N ILE A 76 3.45 -5.15 -7.91
CA ILE A 76 3.07 -4.04 -7.02
C ILE A 76 3.78 -2.75 -7.46
N PRO A 77 3.02 -1.66 -7.73
CA PRO A 77 3.61 -0.39 -8.11
C PRO A 77 4.40 0.24 -6.96
N MET A 78 5.53 0.84 -7.29
CA MET A 78 6.34 1.56 -6.31
C MET A 78 5.63 2.83 -5.80
N PRO A 79 5.54 3.06 -4.48
CA PRO A 79 4.97 4.29 -3.95
C PRO A 79 5.82 5.50 -4.35
N ARG A 80 5.16 6.63 -4.59
CA ARG A 80 5.84 7.89 -4.94
C ARG A 80 6.60 8.43 -3.73
N LYS A 81 7.82 8.92 -3.95
CA LYS A 81 8.58 9.63 -2.91
C LYS A 81 8.05 11.04 -2.75
N ILE A 82 7.89 11.49 -1.51
CA ILE A 82 7.51 12.87 -1.17
C ILE A 82 8.64 13.45 -0.31
N GLY A 83 9.42 14.38 -0.87
CA GLY A 83 10.56 14.98 -0.17
C GLY A 83 11.70 13.99 0.11
N GLY A 84 11.94 13.05 -0.81
CA GLY A 84 13.02 12.05 -0.70
C GLY A 84 12.68 10.81 0.12
N ALA A 85 11.64 10.85 0.96
CA ALA A 85 11.14 9.72 1.73
C ALA A 85 9.90 9.09 1.08
N TYR A 86 9.64 7.81 1.37
CA TYR A 86 8.41 7.13 0.92
C TYR A 86 7.20 7.45 1.81
N SER A 87 7.39 7.67 3.10
CA SER A 87 6.34 8.08 4.04
C SER A 87 6.68 9.41 4.71
N LYS A 88 5.64 10.20 5.02
CA LYS A 88 5.75 11.36 5.93
C LYS A 88 5.66 10.96 7.40
N ALA A 89 5.13 9.77 7.70
CA ALA A 89 4.93 9.30 9.05
C ALA A 89 6.26 8.84 9.66
N ARG A 90 6.51 9.26 10.90
CA ARG A 90 7.73 8.89 11.62
C ARG A 90 7.78 7.38 11.86
N GLY A 91 8.95 6.80 11.61
CA GLY A 91 9.19 5.38 11.84
C GLY A 91 8.52 4.48 10.82
N ILE A 92 7.99 5.05 9.73
CA ILE A 92 7.41 4.28 8.62
C ILE A 92 8.38 4.39 7.43
N SER A 93 8.76 3.24 6.89
CA SER A 93 9.62 3.14 5.72
C SER A 93 9.08 2.11 4.75
N PHE A 94 9.46 2.21 3.48
CA PHE A 94 9.07 1.25 2.45
C PHE A 94 10.29 0.43 2.01
N SER A 95 10.17 -0.89 2.07
CA SER A 95 11.18 -1.83 1.58
C SER A 95 11.05 -2.01 0.07
N LYS A 96 12.06 -1.60 -0.70
CA LYS A 96 12.03 -1.74 -2.17
C LYS A 96 12.08 -3.19 -2.64
N ILE A 97 12.73 -4.04 -1.83
CA ILE A 97 12.94 -5.47 -2.10
C ILE A 97 11.64 -6.21 -1.84
N GLN A 98 11.11 -6.07 -0.64
CA GLN A 98 9.92 -6.80 -0.24
C GLN A 98 8.62 -6.13 -0.66
N LYS A 99 8.65 -4.90 -1.19
CA LYS A 99 7.46 -4.07 -1.50
C LYS A 99 6.47 -3.89 -0.33
N LEU A 100 6.96 -3.99 0.89
CA LEU A 100 6.17 -3.83 2.12
C LEU A 100 6.52 -2.54 2.85
N TRP A 101 5.54 -2.02 3.58
CA TRP A 101 5.72 -0.94 4.53
C TRP A 101 6.17 -1.49 5.88
N SER A 102 7.33 -1.05 6.37
CA SER A 102 7.85 -1.44 7.67
C SER A 102 7.53 -0.36 8.70
N ALA A 103 7.01 -0.77 9.85
CA ALA A 103 6.89 0.06 11.03
C ALA A 103 8.12 -0.14 11.93
N SER A 104 8.69 0.95 12.44
CA SER A 104 9.87 0.92 13.31
C SER A 104 9.75 1.87 14.51
N VAL A 105 10.31 1.42 15.63
CA VAL A 105 10.36 2.16 16.90
C VAL A 105 11.79 2.10 17.42
N LYS A 106 12.39 3.27 17.70
CA LYS A 106 13.78 3.40 18.15
C LYS A 106 14.81 2.67 17.26
N GLY A 107 14.55 2.59 15.95
CA GLY A 107 15.44 1.93 14.97
C GLY A 107 15.20 0.43 14.81
N GLN A 108 14.36 -0.19 15.63
CA GLN A 108 13.97 -1.60 15.49
C GLN A 108 12.69 -1.71 14.66
N ILE A 109 12.68 -2.63 13.68
CA ILE A 109 11.48 -2.95 12.90
C ILE A 109 10.57 -3.82 13.77
N ILE A 110 9.33 -3.38 13.93
CA ILE A 110 8.32 -4.07 14.75
C ILE A 110 7.35 -4.91 13.89
N SER A 111 7.09 -4.51 12.65
CA SER A 111 6.17 -5.22 11.75
C SER A 111 6.29 -4.75 10.29
N TYR A 112 5.79 -5.57 9.37
CA TYR A 112 5.67 -5.29 7.93
C TYR A 112 4.21 -5.38 7.50
N HIS A 113 3.78 -4.50 6.60
CA HIS A 113 2.38 -4.34 6.18
C HIS A 113 2.28 -4.07 4.68
N ALA A 114 1.16 -4.43 4.08
CA ALA A 114 0.91 -4.19 2.65
C ALA A 114 0.67 -2.70 2.36
N THR A 115 0.07 -1.96 3.29
CA THR A 115 -0.24 -0.53 3.12
C THR A 115 0.45 0.38 4.14
N GLU A 116 0.65 1.64 3.76
CA GLU A 116 1.23 2.66 4.66
C GLU A 116 0.35 2.86 5.90
N ASN A 117 -0.98 2.83 5.72
CA ASN A 117 -1.95 3.07 6.79
C ASN A 117 -1.92 1.96 7.85
N GLU A 118 -1.79 0.70 7.43
CA GLU A 118 -1.63 -0.45 8.34
C GLU A 118 -0.33 -0.33 9.14
N ALA A 119 0.78 0.00 8.49
CA ALA A 119 2.05 0.24 9.19
C ALA A 119 1.96 1.40 10.20
N ILE A 120 1.29 2.50 9.84
CA ILE A 120 1.03 3.62 10.75
C ILE A 120 0.20 3.17 11.94
N LYS A 121 -0.86 2.38 11.71
CA LYS A 121 -1.75 1.87 12.75
C LYS A 121 -0.99 0.94 13.70
N ALA A 122 -0.29 -0.06 13.16
CA ALA A 122 0.52 -1.00 13.95
C ALA A 122 1.58 -0.28 14.80
N ARG A 123 2.22 0.77 14.26
CA ARG A 123 3.14 1.59 15.05
C ARG A 123 2.44 2.33 16.20
N LYS A 124 1.26 2.89 15.97
CA LYS A 124 0.49 3.58 17.01
C LYS A 124 0.06 2.61 18.11
N ASP A 125 -0.42 1.43 17.72
CA ASP A 125 -0.86 0.39 18.65
C ASP A 125 0.33 -0.10 19.49
N TYR A 126 1.48 -0.36 18.86
CA TYR A 126 2.72 -0.71 19.58
C TYR A 126 3.17 0.38 20.56
N LEU A 127 3.13 1.66 20.17
CA LEU A 127 3.48 2.76 21.07
C LEU A 127 2.54 2.82 22.29
N LYS A 128 1.24 2.56 22.07
CA LYS A 128 0.24 2.56 23.13
C LYS A 128 0.41 1.38 24.09
N GLU A 129 0.67 0.18 23.58
CA GLU A 129 0.86 -1.03 24.38
C GLU A 129 2.13 -0.99 25.25
N ASN A 130 3.16 -0.26 24.81
CA ASN A 130 4.45 -0.17 25.49
C ASN A 130 4.64 1.14 26.28
N ASP A 131 3.56 1.91 26.50
CA ASP A 131 3.61 3.22 27.18
C ASP A 131 4.68 4.18 26.60
N LEU A 132 4.81 4.17 25.27
CA LEU A 132 5.74 4.99 24.52
C LEU A 132 5.03 6.16 23.82
N VAL A 133 5.73 7.28 23.70
CA VAL A 133 5.22 8.49 23.05
C VAL A 133 6.33 9.18 22.26
N ASP A 134 5.97 9.68 21.08
CA ASP A 134 6.86 10.56 20.30
C ASP A 134 6.77 11.99 20.84
N VAL A 135 7.91 12.53 21.26
CA VAL A 135 8.04 13.92 21.73
C VAL A 135 8.94 14.71 20.79
N LYS A 136 8.49 15.91 20.41
CA LYS A 136 9.27 16.83 19.59
C LYS A 136 10.42 17.40 20.41
N VAL A 137 11.64 17.25 19.92
CA VAL A 137 12.88 17.76 20.53
C VAL A 137 13.61 18.67 19.54
N LYS A 138 14.59 19.45 20.02
CA LYS A 138 15.45 20.23 19.11
C LYS A 138 16.18 19.24 18.18
N GLY A 139 15.91 19.33 16.87
CA GLY A 139 16.46 18.41 15.88
C GLY A 139 15.53 17.25 15.46
N GLY A 140 14.28 17.21 15.92
CA GLY A 140 13.29 16.28 15.37
C GLY A 140 12.35 15.71 16.43
N TYR A 141 12.20 14.38 16.43
CA TYR A 141 11.34 13.67 17.36
C TYR A 141 12.15 12.58 18.06
N LYS A 142 11.82 12.32 19.33
CA LYS A 142 12.38 11.24 20.14
C LYS A 142 11.23 10.43 20.72
N THR A 143 11.34 9.11 20.67
CA THR A 143 10.37 8.20 21.29
C THR A 143 10.82 7.92 22.72
N ILE A 144 10.01 8.28 23.69
CA ILE A 144 10.30 8.19 25.14
C ILE A 144 9.16 7.48 25.87
N THR A 145 9.37 7.03 27.09
CA THR A 145 8.28 6.47 27.91
C THR A 145 7.34 7.55 28.44
N LEU A 146 6.13 7.18 28.84
CA LEU A 146 5.18 8.10 29.48
C LEU A 146 5.76 8.70 30.77
N GLU A 147 6.47 7.92 31.58
CA GLU A 147 7.15 8.42 32.78
C GLU A 147 8.23 9.46 32.45
N GLU A 148 9.05 9.21 31.43
CA GLU A 148 10.05 10.16 30.96
C GLU A 148 9.40 11.45 30.47
N ARG A 149 8.27 11.36 29.75
CA ARG A 149 7.50 12.52 29.32
C ARG A 149 7.02 13.34 30.52
N ASP A 150 6.52 12.70 31.56
CA ASP A 150 5.97 13.39 32.72
C ASP A 150 7.10 14.01 33.58
N LYS A 151 8.26 13.35 33.69
CA LYS A 151 9.49 13.93 34.26
C LYS A 151 9.93 15.19 33.50
N LEU A 152 9.92 15.16 32.15
CA LEU A 152 10.25 16.32 31.33
C LEU A 152 9.24 17.48 31.53
N ARG A 153 7.95 17.18 31.65
CA ARG A 153 6.91 18.18 31.94
C ARG A 153 7.07 18.79 33.33
N ALA A 154 7.41 17.99 34.35
CA ALA A 154 7.66 18.48 35.70
C ALA A 154 8.88 19.42 35.74
N LYS A 155 10.00 19.02 35.11
CA LYS A 155 11.21 19.86 34.99
C LYS A 155 10.92 21.18 34.27
N ALA A 156 10.14 21.16 33.19
CA ALA A 156 9.75 22.37 32.48
C ALA A 156 8.90 23.32 33.35
N LYS A 157 7.98 22.79 34.16
CA LYS A 157 7.18 23.58 35.11
C LYS A 157 8.03 24.18 36.23
N GLU A 158 9.00 23.43 36.76
CA GLU A 158 9.92 23.92 37.79
C GLU A 158 10.79 25.05 37.27
N ASN A 159 11.37 24.90 36.07
CA ASN A 159 12.16 25.93 35.42
C ASN A 159 11.33 27.21 35.17
N ALA A 160 10.08 27.07 34.72
CA ALA A 160 9.18 28.19 34.52
C ALA A 160 8.83 28.93 35.83
N LYS A 161 8.77 28.22 36.97
CA LYS A 161 8.59 28.84 38.29
C LYS A 161 9.85 29.60 38.72
N LYS A 162 11.04 29.02 38.57
CA LYS A 162 12.32 29.67 38.91
C LYS A 162 12.54 30.96 38.10
N THR A 163 12.19 30.97 36.82
CA THR A 163 12.29 32.18 35.98
C THR A 163 11.27 33.26 36.33
N LYS A 164 10.15 32.90 36.97
CA LYS A 164 9.14 33.89 37.44
C LYS A 164 9.49 34.48 38.80
N SER A 165 10.25 33.77 39.64
CA SER A 165 10.65 34.24 40.97
C SER A 165 11.93 35.09 40.95
N SER A 166 12.69 35.11 39.85
CA SER A 166 13.72 36.13 39.67
C SER A 166 13.02 37.48 39.51
N LYS A 167 13.02 38.27 40.59
CA LYS A 167 12.46 39.63 40.66
C LYS A 167 12.77 40.40 39.38
N PRO A 168 11.84 41.21 38.85
CA PRO A 168 12.14 42.12 37.77
C PRO A 168 13.36 42.95 38.18
N ILE A 169 14.48 42.72 37.52
CA ILE A 169 15.64 43.61 37.62
C ILE A 169 15.09 44.96 37.21
N LYS A 170 15.05 45.91 38.16
CA LYS A 170 14.62 47.28 37.92
C LYS A 170 15.30 47.71 36.63
N SER A 171 14.51 47.95 35.59
CA SER A 171 14.98 48.50 34.33
C SER A 171 15.75 49.75 34.68
N ILE A 172 17.07 49.70 34.51
CA ILE A 172 17.89 50.90 34.55
C ILE A 172 17.41 51.69 33.34
N ASP A 173 16.83 52.86 33.59
CA ASP A 173 16.42 53.83 32.57
C ASP A 173 17.67 54.30 31.84
N SER A 174 18.08 53.54 30.82
CA SER A 174 19.08 53.96 29.86
C SER A 174 18.45 55.01 28.94
N LYS A 175 18.41 56.25 29.42
CA LYS A 175 18.31 57.45 28.58
C LYS A 175 19.56 57.51 27.69
N SER A 176 19.61 56.78 26.59
CA SER A 176 20.55 57.06 25.51
C SER A 176 19.78 57.55 24.29
N SER A 177 19.78 58.88 24.20
CA SER A 177 19.33 59.66 23.06
C SER A 177 20.25 59.38 21.86
N ILE A 178 19.92 58.41 21.01
CA ILE A 178 20.50 58.35 19.67
C ILE A 178 19.38 58.30 18.63
N LYS A 179 19.46 59.32 17.78
CA LYS A 179 18.53 59.81 16.78
C LYS A 179 17.98 58.74 15.82
N LYS A 180 16.69 58.91 15.52
CA LYS A 180 16.09 58.88 14.17
C LYS A 180 17.08 58.63 13.05
N GLU A 181 16.90 57.56 12.28
CA GLU A 181 16.69 57.69 10.84
C GLU A 181 16.21 56.38 10.18
N MET A 182 15.29 56.57 9.23
CA MET A 182 14.86 55.68 8.14
C MET A 182 13.90 54.52 8.44
N ALA A 183 12.62 54.88 8.27
CA ALA A 183 11.55 54.00 7.80
C ALA A 183 11.87 53.41 6.41
N LYS A 184 11.52 52.13 6.20
CA LYS A 184 10.55 51.67 5.17
C LYS A 184 10.59 50.14 5.03
N GLY A 185 9.41 49.52 5.07
CA GLY A 185 9.09 48.34 4.28
C GLY A 185 9.23 46.97 4.96
N ASN A 186 8.15 46.49 5.57
CA ASN A 186 7.37 45.33 5.08
C ASN A 186 6.55 44.71 6.21
N GLU A 187 5.36 45.28 6.42
CA GLU A 187 4.24 44.60 7.05
C GLU A 187 3.60 43.63 6.06
N SER A 188 3.88 42.33 6.20
CA SER A 188 2.90 41.27 5.97
C SER A 188 3.50 39.90 6.31
N ASN A 189 3.33 39.45 7.54
CA ASN A 189 3.11 38.02 7.77
C ASN A 189 2.33 37.81 9.07
N LYS A 190 1.01 38.00 8.94
CA LYS A 190 0.03 37.65 9.96
C LYS A 190 0.11 36.14 10.20
N LYS A 191 0.34 35.81 11.47
CA LYS A 191 0.17 34.51 12.13
C LYS A 191 -1.03 33.74 11.57
N SER A 192 -0.80 32.67 10.80
CA SER A 192 -1.77 31.60 10.62
C SER A 192 -1.70 30.67 11.84
N LYS A 193 -2.52 30.96 12.85
CA LYS A 193 -2.80 30.06 13.97
C LYS A 193 -3.73 28.97 13.44
N LEU A 194 -3.17 27.84 13.02
CA LEU A 194 -3.92 26.66 12.61
C LEU A 194 -4.37 25.90 13.88
N ASP A 195 -5.61 26.15 14.30
CA ASP A 195 -6.32 25.35 15.31
C ASP A 195 -6.83 24.05 14.65
N TYR A 196 -5.99 23.02 14.63
CA TYR A 196 -6.32 21.67 14.10
C TYR A 196 -6.85 20.74 15.21
N ALA A 197 -7.76 21.21 16.04
CA ALA A 197 -8.24 20.46 17.19
C ALA A 197 -9.74 20.64 17.40
N LYS A 198 -10.58 20.33 16.41
CA LYS A 198 -12.04 20.26 16.58
C LYS A 198 -12.77 19.54 15.44
N GLU A 199 -12.39 18.32 15.11
CA GLU A 199 -13.23 17.45 14.26
C GLU A 199 -12.75 16.01 14.44
N PHE A 200 -13.37 15.27 15.37
CA PHE A 200 -13.41 13.80 15.48
C PHE A 200 -14.06 13.43 16.82
N LYS A 201 -15.31 13.84 17.03
CA LYS A 201 -16.18 13.30 18.09
C LYS A 201 -17.64 13.38 17.64
N LYS A 202 -18.13 12.24 17.14
CA LYS A 202 -19.48 11.83 16.69
C LYS A 202 -19.16 10.96 15.46
N ASP A 203 -19.13 9.64 15.53
CA ASP A 203 -20.22 8.76 15.95
C ASP A 203 -19.67 7.48 16.58
N ASN A 204 -20.10 7.14 17.79
CA ASN A 204 -20.12 5.75 18.25
C ASN A 204 -21.10 5.62 19.43
N GLU A 205 -22.38 5.85 19.14
CA GLU A 205 -23.45 5.43 20.03
C GLU A 205 -23.74 3.93 19.82
N LYS A 206 -23.17 3.13 20.71
CA LYS A 206 -23.82 2.06 21.47
C LYS A 206 -24.97 1.31 20.74
N SER A 207 -24.63 0.31 19.94
CA SER A 207 -25.47 -0.89 19.82
C SER A 207 -25.09 -1.87 20.93
N LYS A 208 -25.73 -1.73 22.10
CA LYS A 208 -25.76 -2.77 23.13
C LYS A 208 -26.63 -3.93 22.63
N VAL A 209 -26.02 -5.00 22.16
CA VAL A 209 -26.70 -6.29 21.99
C VAL A 209 -26.60 -7.03 23.32
N LYS A 210 -27.72 -7.13 24.04
CA LYS A 210 -27.89 -8.11 25.10
C LYS A 210 -28.06 -9.48 24.44
N VAL A 211 -27.21 -10.43 24.80
CA VAL A 211 -27.41 -11.85 24.50
C VAL A 211 -28.05 -12.46 25.73
N GLU A 212 -29.34 -12.82 25.61
CA GLU A 212 -30.03 -13.70 26.53
C GLU A 212 -30.20 -15.07 25.87
N ASN A 213 -30.14 -16.10 26.73
CA ASN A 213 -30.12 -17.51 26.41
C ASN A 213 -31.27 -17.98 25.50
N GLY A 214 -30.89 -18.81 24.52
CA GLY A 214 -31.60 -19.99 24.01
C GLY A 214 -33.10 -19.91 23.71
N ASN A 215 -33.45 -19.96 22.42
CA ASN A 215 -34.28 -21.07 21.91
C ASN A 215 -34.30 -21.15 20.38
N LYS A 216 -34.33 -22.39 19.87
CA LYS A 216 -34.54 -22.74 18.46
C LYS A 216 -35.89 -22.19 17.97
N VAL A 217 -35.91 -21.44 16.86
CA VAL A 217 -37.11 -21.32 16.02
C VAL A 217 -36.72 -21.28 14.54
N SER A 218 -37.37 -22.14 13.77
CA SER A 218 -37.24 -22.30 12.33
C SER A 218 -37.76 -21.07 11.57
N SER A 219 -37.00 -20.60 10.57
CA SER A 219 -37.39 -19.48 9.72
C SER A 219 -38.17 -19.98 8.50
N GLN A 220 -39.50 -19.92 8.59
CA GLN A 220 -40.37 -19.94 7.42
C GLN A 220 -40.17 -18.65 6.60
N LYS A 221 -39.85 -18.81 5.31
CA LYS A 221 -39.71 -17.74 4.31
C LYS A 221 -41.06 -17.05 4.07
N ALA A 222 -41.23 -15.86 4.63
CA ALA A 222 -42.31 -14.94 4.23
C ALA A 222 -41.92 -14.20 2.93
N LYS A 223 -42.62 -14.51 1.83
CA LYS A 223 -42.54 -13.77 0.56
C LYS A 223 -43.14 -12.37 0.72
N LYS A 224 -42.30 -11.35 0.88
CA LYS A 224 -42.72 -9.94 0.77
C LYS A 224 -42.82 -9.56 -0.72
N LYS A 225 -44.05 -9.38 -1.21
CA LYS A 225 -44.34 -8.75 -2.51
C LYS A 225 -43.93 -7.27 -2.43
N VAL A 226 -42.89 -6.89 -3.18
CA VAL A 226 -42.52 -5.49 -3.41
C VAL A 226 -43.32 -4.98 -4.60
N LYS A 227 -44.12 -3.94 -4.37
CA LYS A 227 -44.91 -3.21 -5.37
C LYS A 227 -43.99 -2.14 -5.96
N VAL A 228 -43.50 -2.36 -7.19
CA VAL A 228 -42.69 -1.39 -7.92
C VAL A 228 -43.64 -0.48 -8.69
N SER A 229 -43.80 0.76 -8.23
CA SER A 229 -44.47 1.84 -8.98
C SER A 229 -43.50 2.37 -10.04
N GLY A 230 -43.99 2.47 -11.26
CA GLY A 230 -43.20 2.74 -12.46
C GLY A 230 -42.83 4.20 -12.67
N GLY A 231 -42.03 4.40 -13.73
CA GLY A 231 -41.85 5.70 -14.35
C GLY A 231 -40.41 6.17 -14.40
N ALA A 232 -39.58 5.61 -15.28
CA ALA A 232 -38.40 6.31 -15.80
C ALA A 232 -38.17 5.95 -17.27
N LYS A 233 -38.05 7.01 -18.07
CA LYS A 233 -38.03 7.05 -19.53
C LYS A 233 -36.86 6.25 -20.11
N VAL A 234 -37.17 5.42 -21.11
CA VAL A 234 -36.22 4.73 -21.99
C VAL A 234 -35.48 5.77 -22.84
N SER A 235 -34.24 6.08 -22.46
CA SER A 235 -33.30 6.79 -23.32
C SER A 235 -32.66 5.77 -24.28
N LYS A 236 -32.95 5.92 -25.58
CA LYS A 236 -32.29 5.22 -26.68
C LYS A 236 -30.76 5.27 -26.49
N SER A 237 -30.14 4.11 -26.32
CA SER A 237 -28.69 3.97 -26.27
C SER A 237 -28.10 4.37 -27.62
N LYS A 238 -27.40 5.50 -27.63
CA LYS A 238 -26.53 5.87 -28.75
C LYS A 238 -25.43 4.81 -28.84
N LYS A 239 -25.36 4.16 -30.00
CA LYS A 239 -24.24 3.34 -30.47
C LYS A 239 -22.96 4.13 -30.17
N SER A 240 -22.19 3.69 -29.19
CA SER A 240 -20.93 4.31 -28.79
C SER A 240 -19.97 4.16 -29.96
N GLU A 241 -19.74 5.26 -30.70
CA GLU A 241 -18.54 5.41 -31.51
C GLU A 241 -17.35 5.10 -30.61
N SER A 242 -16.73 3.94 -30.85
CA SER A 242 -15.47 3.58 -30.26
C SER A 242 -14.50 4.69 -30.62
N THR A 243 -14.12 5.49 -29.62
CA THR A 243 -13.00 6.41 -29.70
C THR A 243 -11.87 5.67 -30.39
N LEU A 244 -11.56 6.12 -31.61
CA LEU A 244 -10.53 5.59 -32.48
C LEU A 244 -9.21 5.79 -31.74
N SER A 245 -8.85 4.83 -30.88
CA SER A 245 -7.57 4.79 -30.21
C SER A 245 -6.53 4.82 -31.32
N GLN A 246 -5.56 5.72 -31.21
CA GLN A 246 -4.49 5.87 -32.18
C GLN A 246 -3.67 4.57 -32.17
N LYS A 247 -4.08 3.60 -33.00
CA LYS A 247 -3.38 2.33 -33.17
C LYS A 247 -2.00 2.65 -33.73
N LYS A 248 -0.95 2.36 -32.97
CA LYS A 248 0.43 2.37 -33.50
C LYS A 248 0.49 1.25 -34.55
N SER A 249 0.76 1.63 -35.80
CA SER A 249 0.83 0.70 -36.93
C SER A 249 2.09 -0.16 -36.85
N SER A 250 1.91 -1.48 -36.96
CA SER A 250 2.99 -2.46 -37.13
C SER A 250 3.70 -2.31 -38.49
N LYS A 251 4.89 -2.91 -38.63
CA LYS A 251 5.51 -3.16 -39.95
C LYS A 251 4.75 -4.21 -40.77
N TYR A 252 3.91 -5.03 -40.14
CA TYR A 252 3.15 -6.09 -40.79
C TYR A 252 1.68 -5.67 -41.00
N GLU A 253 1.14 -5.93 -42.18
CA GLU A 253 -0.25 -5.64 -42.51
C GLU A 253 -1.20 -6.43 -41.60
N GLY A 254 -2.24 -5.76 -41.08
CA GLY A 254 -3.24 -6.38 -40.21
C GLY A 254 -2.75 -6.71 -38.80
N VAL A 255 -1.58 -6.21 -38.39
CA VAL A 255 -1.07 -6.30 -37.00
C VAL A 255 -1.05 -4.88 -36.41
N PHE A 256 -1.54 -4.72 -35.19
CA PHE A 256 -1.55 -3.40 -34.51
C PHE A 256 -1.34 -3.53 -33.02
N TYR A 257 -0.69 -2.53 -32.43
CA TYR A 257 -0.48 -2.49 -30.99
C TYR A 257 -1.65 -1.82 -30.27
N GLU A 258 -2.26 -2.53 -29.32
CA GLU A 258 -3.33 -2.00 -28.48
C GLU A 258 -2.74 -1.46 -27.17
N GLU A 259 -2.52 -0.14 -27.12
CA GLU A 259 -1.89 0.53 -25.97
C GLU A 259 -2.68 0.40 -24.66
N GLY A 260 -3.99 0.12 -24.73
CA GLY A 260 -4.82 -0.14 -23.55
C GLY A 260 -4.63 -1.54 -22.94
N LEU A 261 -4.20 -2.52 -23.74
CA LEU A 261 -3.98 -3.91 -23.31
C LEU A 261 -2.50 -4.28 -23.28
N PHE A 262 -1.63 -3.41 -23.77
CA PHE A 262 -0.20 -3.63 -23.93
C PHE A 262 0.14 -4.91 -24.73
N MET A 263 -0.72 -5.28 -25.68
CA MET A 263 -0.60 -6.47 -26.51
C MET A 263 -0.72 -6.14 -28.01
N TRP A 264 -0.20 -7.03 -28.84
CA TRP A 264 -0.33 -6.98 -30.29
C TRP A 264 -1.57 -7.73 -30.73
N SER A 265 -2.42 -7.10 -31.52
CA SER A 265 -3.62 -7.72 -32.09
C SER A 265 -3.37 -8.07 -33.56
N ALA A 266 -3.87 -9.24 -33.97
CA ALA A 266 -3.86 -9.67 -35.37
C ALA A 266 -5.29 -9.69 -35.94
N GLU A 267 -5.48 -9.13 -37.12
CA GLU A 267 -6.75 -9.01 -37.81
C GLU A 267 -6.63 -9.41 -39.30
N VAL A 268 -7.62 -10.16 -39.80
CA VAL A 268 -7.74 -10.56 -41.22
C VAL A 268 -9.16 -10.32 -41.68
N ASP A 269 -9.35 -9.53 -42.73
CA ASP A 269 -10.66 -9.22 -43.32
C ASP A 269 -11.71 -8.73 -42.31
N GLY A 270 -11.32 -7.87 -41.35
CA GLY A 270 -12.22 -7.39 -40.30
C GLY A 270 -12.42 -8.35 -39.12
N LYS A 271 -11.80 -9.53 -39.15
CA LYS A 271 -11.90 -10.56 -38.10
C LYS A 271 -10.68 -10.54 -37.19
N HIS A 272 -10.92 -10.30 -35.91
CA HIS A 272 -9.91 -10.37 -34.85
C HIS A 272 -9.51 -11.83 -34.58
N LEU A 273 -8.22 -12.16 -34.76
CA LEU A 273 -7.68 -13.50 -34.57
C LEU A 273 -7.23 -13.75 -33.13
N GLY A 274 -6.78 -12.72 -32.42
CA GLY A 274 -6.28 -12.84 -31.05
C GLY A 274 -5.41 -11.68 -30.61
N LEU A 275 -5.06 -11.69 -29.33
CA LEU A 275 -4.08 -10.79 -28.71
C LEU A 275 -2.83 -11.59 -28.37
N PHE A 276 -1.69 -11.05 -28.74
CA PHE A 276 -0.40 -11.71 -28.73
C PHE A 276 0.64 -10.86 -28.02
N PRO A 277 1.66 -11.52 -27.46
CA PRO A 277 2.63 -10.84 -26.65
C PRO A 277 3.65 -10.03 -27.46
N THR A 278 3.97 -10.50 -28.66
CA THR A 278 4.98 -9.92 -29.55
C THR A 278 4.39 -9.63 -30.92
N GLU A 279 5.04 -8.72 -31.66
CA GLU A 279 4.64 -8.36 -33.02
C GLU A 279 4.81 -9.54 -33.99
N GLU A 280 5.89 -10.30 -33.81
CA GLU A 280 6.22 -11.49 -34.60
C GLU A 280 5.19 -12.62 -34.43
N GLU A 281 4.74 -12.90 -33.19
CA GLU A 281 3.76 -13.96 -32.93
C GLU A 281 2.38 -13.60 -33.51
N ALA A 282 1.96 -12.34 -33.38
CA ALA A 282 0.74 -11.83 -34.01
C ALA A 282 0.78 -12.02 -35.54
N HIS A 283 1.93 -11.71 -36.15
CA HIS A 283 2.15 -11.88 -37.57
C HIS A 283 2.14 -13.35 -38.01
N GLU A 284 2.82 -14.24 -37.27
CA GLU A 284 2.84 -15.67 -37.56
C GLU A 284 1.43 -16.27 -37.53
N LYS A 285 0.64 -15.92 -36.51
CA LYS A 285 -0.74 -16.39 -36.37
C LYS A 285 -1.65 -15.85 -37.47
N ARG A 286 -1.40 -14.63 -37.94
CA ARG A 286 -2.05 -14.08 -39.12
C ARG A 286 -1.70 -14.86 -40.38
N ALA A 287 -0.42 -15.14 -40.62
CA ALA A 287 0.06 -15.87 -41.79
C ALA A 287 -0.49 -17.31 -41.83
N GLU A 288 -0.52 -17.99 -40.68
CA GLU A 288 -1.12 -19.32 -40.52
C GLU A 288 -2.61 -19.31 -40.87
N TYR A 289 -3.35 -18.29 -40.42
CA TYR A 289 -4.77 -18.14 -40.73
C TYR A 289 -5.03 -17.94 -42.23
N ILE A 290 -4.23 -17.10 -42.90
CA ILE A 290 -4.34 -16.86 -44.34
C ILE A 290 -4.03 -18.14 -45.12
N LYS A 291 -2.99 -18.88 -44.72
CA LYS A 291 -2.59 -20.14 -45.36
C LYS A 291 -3.67 -21.22 -45.25
N ASN A 292 -4.38 -21.29 -44.12
CA ASN A 292 -5.45 -22.27 -43.91
C ASN A 292 -6.78 -21.89 -44.59
N LYS A 293 -6.95 -20.63 -44.99
CA LYS A 293 -8.17 -20.12 -45.64
C LYS A 293 -8.07 -20.18 -47.17
N SER A 294 -6.86 -20.24 -47.72
CA SER A 294 -6.58 -20.40 -49.16
C SER A 294 -6.67 -21.86 -49.60
#